data_AF-A0A1B1TNL8-F1
#
_entry.id   AF-A0A1B1TNL8-F1
#
_cell.length_a   1.000
_cell.length_b   1.000
_cell.length_c   1.000
_cell.angle_alpha   90.00
_cell.angle_beta   90.00
_cell.angle_gamma   90.00
#
_symmetry.space_group_name_H-M   'P 1'
#
loop_
_entity.id
_entity.type
_entity.pdbx_description
1 polymer ?
#
loop_
_entity_poly.entity_id
_entity_poly.type
_entity_poly.pdbx_seq_one_letter_code
_entity_poly.pdbx_strand_id
1 'polypeptide(L)'
;MKLSQISGMVSGVGVVVLGAIAYLTNPPLSQYQSYAGEQIAIYLKDNVCQNSGDDLPLGLGNLQGDLLRNYCKTLVDASQAQLGEIVSRQTSVNNYFFFSIYQTDIVLPEPFPRYSFETVGIFQQFYTYRAEKS
;
A
#
# COMPACT_ATOMS: atom_id res chain seq x y z
N MET A 1 9.27 -51.49 -14.50
CA MET A 1 9.31 -50.33 -13.58
C MET A 1 10.31 -49.34 -14.14
N LYS A 2 9.91 -48.22 -14.78
CA LYS A 2 10.84 -47.10 -15.12
C LYS A 2 10.20 -45.88 -15.79
N LEU A 3 9.04 -45.98 -16.44
CA LEU A 3 8.41 -44.82 -17.10
C LEU A 3 7.51 -43.98 -16.17
N SER A 4 6.78 -44.60 -15.23
CA SER A 4 5.88 -43.86 -14.32
C SER A 4 6.60 -43.02 -13.25
N GLN A 5 7.85 -43.37 -12.90
CA GLN A 5 8.65 -42.57 -11.97
C GLN A 5 9.31 -41.38 -12.65
N ILE A 6 9.68 -41.49 -13.93
CA ILE A 6 10.24 -40.38 -14.71
C ILE A 6 9.15 -39.34 -15.01
N SER A 7 7.91 -39.75 -15.29
CA SER A 7 6.81 -38.80 -15.49
C SER A 7 6.43 -38.04 -14.22
N GLY A 8 6.53 -38.66 -13.04
CA GLY A 8 6.31 -37.98 -11.75
C GLY A 8 7.43 -37.00 -11.37
N MET A 9 8.66 -37.26 -11.81
CA MET A 9 9.83 -36.43 -11.48
C MET A 9 9.92 -35.18 -12.38
N VAL A 10 9.57 -35.29 -13.67
CA VAL A 10 9.52 -34.15 -14.59
C VAL A 10 8.34 -33.22 -14.27
N SER A 11 7.20 -33.76 -13.83
CA SER A 11 6.05 -32.93 -13.42
C SER A 11 6.32 -32.18 -12.12
N GLY A 12 7.01 -32.80 -11.15
CA GLY A 12 7.34 -32.16 -9.87
C GLY A 12 8.29 -30.97 -10.02
N VAL A 13 9.37 -31.10 -10.80
CA VAL A 13 10.35 -30.02 -11.00
C VAL A 13 9.72 -28.79 -11.67
N GLY A 14 8.86 -28.99 -12.68
CA GLY A 14 8.18 -27.89 -13.36
C GLY A 14 7.28 -27.07 -12.43
N VAL A 15 6.52 -27.73 -11.55
CA VAL A 15 5.64 -27.06 -10.58
C VAL A 15 6.46 -26.25 -9.57
N VAL A 16 7.59 -26.77 -9.09
CA VAL A 16 8.47 -26.05 -8.15
C VAL A 16 9.03 -24.77 -8.78
N VAL A 17 9.51 -24.85 -10.02
CA VAL A 17 10.07 -23.68 -10.73
C VAL A 17 9.00 -22.60 -10.96
N LEU A 18 7.81 -22.99 -11.43
CA LEU A 18 6.72 -22.04 -11.67
C LEU A 18 6.23 -21.41 -10.35
N GLY A 19 6.13 -22.19 -9.28
CA GLY A 19 5.78 -21.69 -7.95
C GLY A 19 6.80 -20.68 -7.41
N ALA A 20 8.10 -20.93 -7.61
CA ALA A 20 9.16 -20.01 -7.21
C ALA A 20 9.09 -18.69 -7.98
N ILE A 21 8.87 -18.73 -9.30
CA ILE A 21 8.71 -17.52 -10.12
C ILE A 21 7.52 -16.71 -9.64
N ALA A 22 6.35 -17.35 -9.49
CA ALA A 22 5.13 -16.68 -9.04
C ALA A 22 5.28 -16.05 -7.65
N TYR A 23 5.98 -16.71 -6.72
CA TYR A 23 6.26 -16.17 -5.39
C TYR A 23 7.20 -14.95 -5.43
N LEU A 24 8.19 -14.95 -6.32
CA LEU A 24 9.14 -13.85 -6.45
C LEU A 24 8.53 -12.64 -7.17
N THR A 25 7.67 -12.87 -8.15
CA THR A 25 7.08 -11.79 -8.96
C THR A 25 5.84 -11.16 -8.33
N ASN A 26 5.13 -11.89 -7.45
CA ASN A 26 3.88 -11.44 -6.84
C ASN A 26 4.06 -11.32 -5.32
N PRO A 27 4.43 -10.13 -4.81
CA PRO A 27 4.61 -9.92 -3.39
C PRO A 27 3.33 -10.19 -2.58
N PRO A 28 3.44 -10.66 -1.33
CA PRO A 28 2.27 -10.85 -0.48
C PRO A 28 1.70 -9.50 0.01
N LEU A 29 0.39 -9.47 0.25
CA LEU A 29 -0.32 -8.28 0.75
C LEU A 29 0.24 -7.77 2.09
N SER A 30 0.78 -8.65 2.94
CA SER A 30 1.40 -8.27 4.21
C SER A 30 2.66 -7.41 4.05
N GLN A 31 3.43 -7.62 2.97
CA GLN A 31 4.58 -6.76 2.66
C GLN A 31 4.10 -5.41 2.11
N TYR A 32 3.07 -5.42 1.28
CA TYR A 32 2.45 -4.20 0.76
C TYR A 32 1.90 -3.32 1.89
N GLN A 33 1.28 -3.91 2.91
CA GLN A 33 0.75 -3.19 4.07
C GLN A 33 1.79 -2.26 4.73
N SER A 34 3.02 -2.74 4.92
CA SER A 34 4.08 -1.93 5.53
C SER A 34 4.49 -0.77 4.61
N TYR A 35 4.72 -1.08 3.33
CA TYR A 35 5.08 -0.08 2.32
C TYR A 35 4.01 1.00 2.16
N ALA A 36 2.75 0.59 2.01
CA ALA A 36 1.65 1.50 1.78
C ALA A 36 1.38 2.39 3.00
N GLY A 37 1.44 1.84 4.22
CA GLY A 37 1.31 2.63 5.44
C GLY A 37 2.34 3.76 5.52
N GLU A 38 3.59 3.49 5.15
CA GLU A 38 4.65 4.50 5.05
C GLU A 38 4.36 5.54 3.97
N GLN A 39 4.01 5.10 2.76
CA GLN A 39 3.76 6.00 1.63
C GLN A 39 2.57 6.92 1.84
N ILE A 40 1.50 6.41 2.45
CA ILE A 40 0.33 7.22 2.81
C ILE A 40 0.70 8.20 3.90
N ALA A 41 1.49 7.79 4.90
CA ALA A 41 1.97 8.71 5.92
C ALA A 41 2.79 9.86 5.32
N ILE A 42 3.71 9.56 4.40
CA ILE A 42 4.47 10.59 3.67
C ILE A 42 3.52 11.50 2.88
N TYR A 43 2.59 10.93 2.10
CA TYR A 43 1.65 11.69 1.30
C TYR A 43 0.78 12.63 2.14
N LEU A 44 0.26 12.15 3.27
CA LEU A 44 -0.53 12.95 4.22
C LEU A 44 0.31 14.07 4.85
N LYS A 45 1.57 13.80 5.22
CA LYS A 45 2.46 14.83 5.77
C LYS A 45 2.73 15.95 4.77
N ASP A 46 2.96 15.60 3.51
CA ASP A 46 3.38 16.55 2.48
C ASP A 46 2.20 17.28 1.81
N ASN A 47 1.04 16.64 1.68
CA ASN A 47 -0.10 17.25 0.99
C ASN A 47 -1.18 17.77 1.95
N VAL A 48 -1.34 17.16 3.13
CA VAL A 48 -2.38 17.52 4.09
C VAL A 48 -1.81 18.33 5.24
N CYS A 49 -0.78 17.80 5.92
CA CYS A 49 -0.16 18.47 7.07
C CYS A 49 0.71 19.68 6.69
N GLN A 50 1.23 19.75 5.47
CA GLN A 50 2.00 20.92 4.99
C GLN A 50 1.13 22.00 4.35
N ASN A 51 -0.08 21.68 3.88
CA ASN A 51 -1.01 22.66 3.30
C ASN A 51 -2.08 23.13 4.31
N SER A 52 -1.90 22.80 5.60
CA SER A 52 -2.87 23.01 6.70
C SER A 52 -3.12 24.47 7.11
N GLY A 53 -2.90 25.43 6.21
CA GLY A 53 -3.39 26.80 6.40
C GLY A 53 -4.91 26.90 6.18
N ASP A 54 -5.44 26.21 5.17
CA ASP A 54 -6.81 26.44 4.69
C ASP A 54 -7.71 25.18 4.61
N ASP A 55 -7.15 23.96 4.50
CA ASP A 55 -7.90 22.74 4.16
C ASP A 55 -8.17 21.76 5.32
N LEU A 56 -7.67 22.02 6.53
CA LEU A 56 -8.04 21.17 7.69
C LEU A 56 -9.33 21.69 8.33
N PRO A 57 -10.42 20.93 8.29
CA PRO A 57 -11.70 21.31 8.88
C PRO A 57 -11.68 21.05 10.40
N LEU A 58 -10.56 21.35 11.07
CA LEU A 58 -10.40 21.08 12.50
C LEU A 58 -11.05 22.14 13.40
N GLY A 59 -11.61 23.22 12.86
CA GLY A 59 -12.22 24.27 13.69
C GLY A 59 -11.21 24.96 14.63
N LEU A 60 -9.91 24.82 14.35
CA LEU A 60 -8.80 25.35 15.15
C LEU A 60 -8.24 26.64 14.54
N GLY A 61 -9.14 27.57 14.18
CA GLY A 61 -8.82 28.81 13.45
C GLY A 61 -7.92 29.84 14.19
N ASN A 62 -7.28 29.46 15.30
CA ASN A 62 -6.46 30.37 16.12
C ASN A 62 -5.11 29.79 16.58
N LEU A 63 -4.74 28.57 16.15
CA LEU A 63 -3.45 27.98 16.51
C LEU A 63 -2.40 28.31 15.45
N GLN A 64 -1.25 28.82 15.89
CA GLN A 64 -0.08 29.09 15.03
C GLN A 64 0.24 27.86 14.17
N GLY A 65 0.34 28.06 12.85
CA GLY A 65 0.40 26.99 11.86
C GLY A 65 1.46 25.91 12.12
N ASP A 66 2.59 26.26 12.75
CA ASP A 66 3.66 25.31 13.04
C ASP A 66 3.30 24.26 14.12
N LEU A 67 2.54 24.65 15.16
CA LEU A 67 2.08 23.70 16.17
C LEU A 67 1.09 22.70 15.58
N LEU A 68 0.20 23.19 14.69
CA LEU A 68 -0.79 22.36 14.02
C LEU A 68 -0.14 21.40 13.01
N ARG A 69 0.84 21.89 12.22
CA ARG A 69 1.67 21.08 11.32
C ARG A 69 2.36 19.96 12.07
N ASN A 70 3.00 20.27 13.20
CA ASN A 70 3.73 19.28 14.01
C ASN A 70 2.80 18.25 14.65
N TYR A 71 1.64 18.68 15.16
CA TYR A 71 0.63 17.77 15.70
C TYR A 71 0.09 16.82 14.62
N CYS A 72 -0.23 17.35 13.44
CA CYS A 72 -0.67 16.55 12.30
C CYS A 72 0.37 15.50 11.90
N LYS A 73 1.64 15.90 11.75
CA LYS A 73 2.74 14.96 11.43
C LYS A 73 2.87 13.87 12.48
N THR A 74 2.81 14.24 13.77
CA THR A 74 2.91 13.29 14.89
C THR A 74 1.73 12.31 14.92
N LEU A 75 0.52 12.78 14.63
CA LEU A 75 -0.67 11.92 14.56
C LEU A 75 -0.56 10.94 13.39
N VAL A 76 -0.14 11.42 12.22
CA VAL A 76 0.10 10.57 11.04
C VAL A 76 1.16 9.50 11.33
N ASP A 77 2.25 9.86 12.02
CA ASP A 77 3.28 8.91 12.46
C ASP A 77 2.72 7.86 13.44
N ALA A 78 1.97 8.30 14.45
CA ALA A 78 1.36 7.40 15.42
C ALA A 78 0.34 6.44 14.78
N SER A 79 -0.28 6.87 13.68
CA SER A 79 -1.28 6.12 12.94
C SER A 79 -0.74 5.32 11.76
N GLN A 80 0.55 5.37 11.44
CA GLN A 80 1.13 4.64 10.29
C GLN A 80 0.79 3.14 10.30
N ALA A 81 0.86 2.49 11.46
CA ALA A 81 0.52 1.07 11.60
C ALA A 81 -0.98 0.80 11.34
N GLN A 82 -1.86 1.68 11.85
CA GLN A 82 -3.30 1.58 11.62
C GLN A 82 -3.66 1.90 10.16
N LEU A 83 -2.98 2.86 9.54
CA LEU A 83 -3.11 3.17 8.12
C LEU A 83 -2.77 1.93 7.28
N GLY A 84 -1.68 1.23 7.59
CA GLY A 84 -1.34 -0.03 6.94
C GLY A 84 -2.43 -1.10 7.07
N GLU A 85 -3.07 -1.22 8.24
CA GLU A 85 -4.17 -2.18 8.43
C GLU A 85 -5.43 -1.81 7.66
N ILE A 86 -5.77 -0.52 7.62
CA ILE A 86 -6.89 -0.01 6.82
C ILE A 86 -6.63 -0.30 5.33
N VAL A 87 -5.39 -0.06 4.89
CA VAL A 87 -4.96 -0.33 3.53
C VAL A 87 -5.11 -1.81 3.21
N SER A 88 -4.62 -2.72 4.05
CA SER A 88 -4.72 -4.15 3.75
C SER A 88 -6.17 -4.63 3.64
N ARG A 89 -7.09 -4.02 4.39
CA ARG A 89 -8.53 -4.31 4.29
C ARG A 89 -9.21 -3.70 3.07
N GLN A 90 -8.75 -2.55 2.60
CA GLN A 90 -9.32 -1.81 1.46
C GLN A 90 -8.48 -1.91 0.18
N THR A 91 -7.57 -2.88 0.11
CA THR A 91 -6.73 -3.12 -1.07
C THR A 91 -7.26 -4.29 -1.88
N SER A 92 -7.52 -4.04 -3.17
CA SER A 92 -7.67 -5.09 -4.17
C SER A 92 -6.32 -5.45 -4.77
N VAL A 93 -6.04 -6.75 -4.89
CA VAL A 93 -4.80 -7.26 -5.50
C VAL A 93 -5.11 -8.03 -6.76
N ASN A 94 -4.52 -7.58 -7.86
CA ASN A 94 -4.63 -8.22 -9.16
C ASN A 94 -3.28 -8.82 -9.52
N ASN A 95 -3.15 -10.14 -9.37
CA ASN A 95 -1.90 -10.87 -9.68
C ASN A 95 -1.81 -11.17 -11.18
N TYR A 96 -0.70 -10.76 -11.79
CA TYR A 96 -0.32 -11.13 -13.16
C TYR A 96 0.88 -12.09 -13.12
N PHE A 97 1.32 -12.52 -14.31
CA PHE A 97 2.39 -13.51 -14.40
C PHE A 97 3.75 -12.98 -13.88
N PHE A 98 4.01 -11.68 -14.06
CA PHE A 98 5.30 -11.06 -13.73
C PHE A 98 5.21 -9.94 -12.69
N PHE A 99 4.02 -9.53 -12.27
CA PHE A 99 3.80 -8.42 -11.36
C PHE A 99 2.39 -8.51 -10.76
N SER A 100 2.15 -7.73 -9.70
CA SER A 100 0.82 -7.53 -9.13
C SER A 100 0.47 -6.05 -9.15
N ILE A 101 -0.81 -5.73 -9.32
CA ILE A 101 -1.34 -4.38 -9.15
C ILE A 101 -2.12 -4.35 -7.83
N TYR A 102 -1.80 -3.38 -6.98
CA TYR A 102 -2.46 -3.11 -5.71
C TYR A 102 -3.23 -1.81 -5.87
N GLN A 103 -4.55 -1.89 -5.77
CA GLN A 103 -5.43 -0.73 -5.79
C GLN A 103 -5.99 -0.55 -4.40
N THR A 104 -5.72 0.61 -3.80
CA THR A 104 -6.13 0.93 -2.44
C THR A 104 -7.01 2.16 -2.47
N ASP A 105 -8.27 1.99 -2.07
CA ASP A 105 -9.18 3.10 -1.88
C ASP A 105 -9.31 3.38 -0.38
N ILE A 106 -8.96 4.59 0.04
CA ILE A 106 -9.03 5.01 1.44
C ILE A 106 -10.17 5.99 1.59
N VAL A 107 -11.19 5.54 2.32
CA VAL A 107 -12.26 6.42 2.78
C VAL A 107 -11.90 6.95 4.15
N LEU A 108 -11.51 8.22 4.21
CA LEU A 108 -11.33 8.92 5.48
C LEU A 108 -12.71 9.38 6.01
N PRO A 109 -12.88 9.53 7.33
CA PRO A 109 -14.10 10.10 7.90
C PRO A 109 -14.33 11.51 7.38
N GLU A 110 -15.59 11.91 7.18
CA GLU A 110 -15.94 13.30 6.92
C GLU A 110 -15.31 14.21 8.00
N PRO A 111 -14.70 15.35 7.62
CA PRO A 111 -14.81 16.06 6.34
C PRO A 111 -13.63 15.80 5.38
N PHE A 112 -12.87 14.73 5.60
CA PHE A 112 -11.69 14.42 4.78
C PHE A 112 -12.10 13.73 3.47
N PRO A 113 -11.40 14.01 2.37
CA PRO A 113 -11.75 13.43 1.08
C PRO A 113 -11.30 11.97 0.96
N ARG A 114 -11.82 11.30 -0.07
CA ARG A 114 -11.38 9.95 -0.44
C ARG A 114 -10.07 10.04 -1.21
N TYR A 115 -9.20 9.05 -1.01
CA TYR A 115 -7.95 8.93 -1.74
C TYR A 115 -7.86 7.55 -2.39
N SER A 116 -7.31 7.50 -3.61
CA SER A 116 -7.03 6.26 -4.32
C SER A 116 -5.54 6.18 -4.65
N PHE A 117 -4.96 5.02 -4.37
CA PHE A 117 -3.55 4.72 -4.61
C PHE A 117 -3.43 3.49 -5.51
N GLU A 118 -2.63 3.58 -6.56
CA GLU A 118 -2.26 2.43 -7.38
C GLU A 118 -0.77 2.18 -7.31
N THR A 119 -0.43 0.95 -6.95
CA THR A 119 0.93 0.48 -6.78
C THR A 119 1.17 -0.77 -7.62
N VAL A 120 2.28 -0.82 -8.33
CA VAL A 120 2.77 -2.05 -8.95
C VAL A 120 3.75 -2.74 -8.00
N GLY A 121 3.54 -4.03 -7.76
CA GLY A 121 4.49 -4.90 -7.08
C GLY A 121 5.21 -5.78 -8.09
N ILE A 122 6.53 -5.76 -8.09
CA ILE A 122 7.37 -6.56 -8.98
C ILE A 122 8.66 -6.94 -8.26
N PHE A 123 9.08 -8.20 -8.34
CA PHE A 123 10.32 -8.70 -7.69
C PHE A 123 10.44 -8.33 -6.20
N GLN A 124 9.35 -8.45 -5.43
CA GLN A 124 9.26 -8.03 -4.02
C GLN A 124 9.49 -6.52 -3.76
N GLN A 125 9.40 -5.70 -4.80
CA GLN A 125 9.48 -4.25 -4.71
C GLN A 125 8.13 -3.63 -5.07
N PHE A 126 7.85 -2.45 -4.52
CA PHE A 126 6.60 -1.74 -4.72
C PHE A 126 6.87 -0.34 -5.28
N TYR A 127 6.06 0.07 -6.26
CA TYR A 127 6.16 1.39 -6.88
C TYR A 127 4.76 1.98 -7.05
N THR A 128 4.47 3.03 -6.28
CA THR A 128 3.21 3.77 -6.38
C THR A 128 3.31 4.75 -7.53
N TYR A 129 2.47 4.59 -8.55
CA TYR A 129 2.49 5.43 -9.76
C TYR A 129 1.27 6.36 -9.84
N ARG A 130 0.24 6.13 -9.02
CA ARG A 130 -0.94 6.99 -8.90
C ARG A 130 -1.27 7.18 -7.42
N ALA A 131 -1.45 8.44 -7.05
CA ALA A 131 -1.99 8.85 -5.75
C ALA A 131 -2.87 10.08 -6.00
N GLU A 132 -4.19 9.90 -5.97
CA GLU A 132 -5.13 10.96 -6.34
C GLU A 132 -6.28 11.08 -5.35
N LYS A 133 -6.79 12.31 -5.22
CA LYS A 133 -8.01 12.63 -4.49
C LYS A 133 -9.19 12.21 -5.36
N SER A 134 -10.06 11.35 -4.85
CA SER A 134 -11.24 10.83 -5.56
C SER A 134 -12.52 11.53 -5.15
#